data_AF-A0A963LA19-F1
#
_entry.id   AF-A0A963LA19-F1
#
_cell.length_a   1.000
_cell.length_b   1.000
_cell.length_c   1.000
_cell.angle_alpha   90.00
_cell.angle_beta   90.00
_cell.angle_gamma   90.00
#
_symmetry.space_group_name_H-M   'P 1'
#
loop_
_entity.id
_entity.type
_entity.pdbx_description
1 polymer ?
#
loop_
_entity_poly.entity_id
_entity_poly.type
_entity_poly.pdbx_seq_one_letter_code
_entity_poly.pdbx_strand_id
1 'polypeptide(L)'
;MCPSCGQENRDKARFCRGCARPLPASDEGADLDQAAQEKAAKARRRARRRKAAAGRETRPSRFRWTGVAVAFAAALILGWWLGARQPAGLPQAQLPLSAASASLAPASPSPSSPASALRTTDQTASPATAAAAQAETAAPDTAAVERLRHSVEVLEQEDRARDAAKAQARQRMAQERLRAEEARRRTDALAAAASQTPAAAPAPATPPAPVAQAAPAPVLAAPAAPPTVDQVCAGSSNVLTRDFCRIGECRKASYANDPVCVRFRQMDEERRRAAEYR
;
A
#
# COMPACT_ATOMS: atom_id res chain seq x y z
N MET A 1 28.16 38.51 -2.96
CA MET A 1 29.62 38.25 -3.08
C MET A 1 30.03 37.10 -2.16
N CYS A 2 30.98 36.24 -2.56
CA CYS A 2 31.50 35.16 -1.71
C CYS A 2 32.45 35.71 -0.63
N PRO A 3 32.27 35.37 0.66
CA PRO A 3 33.13 35.88 1.73
C PRO A 3 34.56 35.29 1.71
N SER A 4 34.78 34.16 1.03
CA SER A 4 36.12 33.54 0.98
C SER A 4 36.99 34.03 -0.17
N CYS A 5 36.41 34.33 -1.33
CA CYS A 5 37.19 34.66 -2.53
C CYS A 5 36.70 35.91 -3.28
N GLY A 6 35.71 36.64 -2.75
CA GLY A 6 35.20 37.88 -3.34
C GLY A 6 34.35 37.71 -4.61
N GLN A 7 34.22 36.49 -5.15
CA GLN A 7 33.51 36.28 -6.42
C GLN A 7 32.01 36.59 -6.31
N GLU A 8 31.46 37.26 -7.32
CA GLU A 8 30.03 37.46 -7.46
C GLU A 8 29.33 36.16 -7.87
N ASN A 9 28.25 35.83 -7.16
CA ASN A 9 27.49 34.61 -7.35
C ASN A 9 26.01 34.96 -7.50
N ARG A 10 25.25 34.13 -8.23
CA ARG A 10 23.79 34.27 -8.32
C ARG A 10 23.17 34.20 -6.92
N ASP A 11 22.12 34.97 -6.67
CA ASP A 11 21.45 35.08 -5.35
C ASP A 11 20.90 33.75 -4.81
N LYS A 12 20.70 32.77 -5.69
CA LYS A 12 20.21 31.42 -5.37
C LYS A 12 21.29 30.33 -5.43
N ALA A 13 22.57 30.69 -5.58
CA ALA A 13 23.66 29.73 -5.67
C ALA A 13 23.97 29.13 -4.29
N ARG A 14 23.88 27.79 -4.17
CA ARG A 14 24.24 27.07 -2.94
C ARG A 14 25.75 27.00 -2.70
N PHE A 15 26.54 27.16 -3.75
CA PHE A 15 28.00 27.07 -3.73
C PHE A 15 28.60 28.21 -4.54
N CYS A 16 29.76 28.70 -4.12
CA CYS A 16 30.49 29.71 -4.85
C CYS A 16 31.09 29.15 -6.14
N ARG A 17 30.90 29.83 -7.27
CA ARG A 17 31.46 29.46 -8.58
C ARG A 17 32.99 29.53 -8.66
N GLY A 18 33.61 30.41 -7.88
CA GLY A 18 35.06 30.56 -7.83
C GLY A 18 35.77 29.46 -7.03
N CYS A 19 35.40 29.31 -5.75
CA CYS A 19 36.10 28.42 -4.82
C CYS A 19 35.31 27.18 -4.36
N ALA A 20 34.12 26.94 -4.93
CA ALA A 20 33.21 25.84 -4.58
C ALA A 20 32.74 25.77 -3.11
N ARG A 21 33.09 26.75 -2.27
CA ARG A 21 32.67 26.78 -0.85
C ARG A 21 31.15 27.01 -0.75
N PRO A 22 30.44 26.33 0.19
CA PRO A 22 29.03 26.57 0.42
C PRO A 22 28.78 28.04 0.80
N LEU A 23 27.78 28.65 0.17
CA LEU A 23 27.35 30.01 0.50
C LEU A 23 26.25 29.92 1.58
N PRO A 24 26.19 30.88 2.52
CA PRO A 24 25.06 30.94 3.46
C PRO A 24 23.77 31.07 2.66
N ALA A 25 22.78 30.21 2.95
CA ALA A 25 21.49 30.29 2.29
C ALA A 25 20.87 31.66 2.61
N SER A 26 20.50 32.40 1.56
CA SER A 26 19.76 33.65 1.69
C SER A 26 18.44 33.38 2.41
N ASP A 27 18.15 34.15 3.46
CA ASP A 27 17.05 33.90 4.40
C ASP A 27 15.68 33.75 3.71
N GLU A 28 15.47 34.38 2.56
CA GLU A 28 14.23 34.28 1.78
C GLU A 28 13.94 32.86 1.23
N GLY A 29 14.96 32.03 1.04
CA GLY A 29 14.77 30.62 0.65
C GLY A 29 14.41 29.72 1.83
N ALA A 30 14.84 30.09 3.04
CA ALA A 30 14.64 29.30 4.25
C ALA A 30 13.17 29.30 4.69
N ASP A 31 12.49 30.44 4.61
CA ASP A 31 11.06 30.56 4.96
C ASP A 31 10.15 29.74 4.02
N LEU A 32 10.44 29.74 2.72
CA LEU A 32 9.71 28.96 1.74
C LEU A 32 9.92 27.45 1.95
N ASP A 33 11.15 27.03 2.21
CA ASP A 33 11.48 25.64 2.52
C ASP A 33 10.86 25.20 3.86
N GLN A 34 10.78 26.09 4.84
CA GLN A 34 10.16 25.82 6.14
C GLN A 34 8.63 25.67 6.01
N ALA A 35 7.97 26.54 5.26
CA ALA A 35 6.55 26.42 4.95
C ALA A 35 6.23 25.15 4.13
N ALA A 36 7.09 24.77 3.19
CA ALA A 36 6.96 23.53 2.44
C ALA A 36 7.12 22.30 3.34
N GLN A 37 8.09 22.31 4.25
CA GLN A 37 8.31 21.25 5.24
C GLN A 37 7.12 21.13 6.21
N GLU A 38 6.56 22.24 6.67
CA GLU A 38 5.39 22.24 7.54
C GLU A 38 4.16 21.64 6.84
N LYS A 39 3.91 22.05 5.59
CA LYS A 39 2.83 21.47 4.75
C LYS A 39 3.04 19.98 4.54
N ALA A 40 4.27 19.53 4.25
CA ALA A 40 4.60 18.12 4.09
C ALA A 40 4.39 17.32 5.40
N ALA A 41 4.78 17.89 6.54
CA ALA A 41 4.56 17.29 7.85
C ALA A 41 3.06 17.15 8.17
N LYS A 42 2.27 18.19 7.88
CA LYS A 42 0.80 18.20 8.05
C LYS A 42 0.13 17.18 7.14
N ALA A 43 0.57 17.04 5.88
CA ALA A 43 0.08 16.03 4.95
C ALA A 43 0.39 14.60 5.46
N ARG A 44 1.61 14.35 5.95
CA ARG A 44 1.99 13.06 6.56
C ARG A 44 1.14 12.72 7.78
N ARG A 45 0.84 13.70 8.66
CA ARG A 45 -0.07 13.50 9.80
C ARG A 45 -1.48 13.13 9.35
N ARG A 46 -2.03 13.78 8.32
CA ARG A 46 -3.34 13.45 7.74
C ARG A 46 -3.36 12.04 7.13
N ALA A 47 -2.31 11.67 6.39
CA ALA A 47 -2.20 10.34 5.80
C ALA A 47 -2.12 9.23 6.86
N ARG A 48 -1.39 9.46 7.97
CA ARG A 48 -1.35 8.52 9.10
C ARG A 48 -2.72 8.37 9.76
N ARG A 49 -3.46 9.46 9.96
CA ARG A 49 -4.83 9.40 10.51
C ARG A 49 -5.79 8.62 9.60
N ARG A 50 -5.71 8.83 8.27
CA ARG A 50 -6.50 8.05 7.29
C ARG A 50 -6.17 6.57 7.33
N LYS A 51 -4.89 6.19 7.44
CA LYS A 51 -4.48 4.79 7.61
C LYS A 51 -4.96 4.17 8.92
N ALA A 52 -4.91 4.93 10.02
CA ALA A 52 -5.40 4.48 11.32
C ALA A 52 -6.93 4.30 11.34
N ALA A 53 -7.68 5.16 10.66
CA ALA A 53 -9.13 5.03 10.50
C ALA A 53 -9.49 3.86 9.57
N ALA A 54 -8.84 3.75 8.40
CA ALA A 54 -9.07 2.66 7.45
C ALA A 54 -8.71 1.27 8.02
N GLY A 55 -7.70 1.19 8.89
CA GLY A 55 -7.32 -0.06 9.55
C GLY A 55 -8.34 -0.60 10.55
N ARG A 56 -9.31 0.20 10.99
CA ARG A 56 -10.32 -0.22 11.96
C ARG A 56 -11.55 -0.87 11.31
N GLU A 57 -11.81 -0.60 10.04
CA GLU A 57 -13.06 -1.00 9.37
C GLU A 57 -12.90 -2.16 8.37
N THR A 58 -11.68 -2.45 7.92
CA THR A 58 -11.41 -3.58 7.01
C THR A 58 -10.59 -4.69 7.67
N ARG A 59 -11.01 -5.16 8.85
CA ARG A 59 -10.60 -6.51 9.28
C ARG A 59 -11.44 -7.50 8.46
N PRO A 60 -10.85 -8.26 7.52
CA PRO A 60 -11.61 -9.18 6.70
C PRO A 60 -12.36 -10.16 7.61
N SER A 61 -13.68 -10.28 7.42
CA SER A 61 -14.59 -11.12 8.22
C SER A 61 -14.11 -12.57 8.40
N ARG A 62 -13.23 -13.02 7.49
CA ARG A 62 -12.54 -14.32 7.50
C ARG A 62 -11.73 -14.56 8.78
N PHE A 63 -11.16 -13.52 9.40
CA PHE A 63 -10.41 -13.66 10.65
C PHE A 63 -11.29 -13.78 11.90
N ARG A 64 -12.59 -13.47 11.83
CA ARG A 64 -13.52 -13.76 12.93
C ARG A 64 -13.85 -15.26 12.99
N TRP A 65 -13.91 -15.93 11.84
CA TRP A 65 -14.17 -17.37 11.76
C TRP A 65 -12.96 -18.22 12.18
N THR A 66 -11.73 -17.76 11.93
CA THR A 66 -10.53 -18.49 12.38
C THR A 66 -10.43 -18.57 13.90
N GLY A 67 -10.85 -17.54 14.64
CA GLY A 67 -10.90 -17.58 16.10
C GLY A 67 -11.91 -18.61 16.63
N VAL A 68 -13.09 -18.71 16.00
CA VAL A 68 -14.11 -19.70 16.35
C VAL A 68 -13.65 -21.12 16.03
N ALA A 69 -13.03 -21.34 14.86
CA ALA A 69 -12.51 -22.65 14.47
C ALA A 69 -11.42 -23.17 15.43
N VAL A 70 -10.51 -22.29 15.87
CA VAL A 70 -9.45 -22.66 16.83
C VAL A 70 -10.03 -22.96 18.21
N ALA A 71 -11.00 -22.18 18.69
CA ALA A 71 -11.67 -22.46 19.97
C ALA A 71 -12.43 -23.80 19.94
N PHE A 72 -13.10 -24.11 18.83
CA PHE A 72 -13.81 -25.38 18.65
C PHE A 72 -12.85 -26.57 18.59
N ALA A 73 -11.74 -26.45 17.85
CA ALA A 73 -10.70 -27.48 17.82
C ALA A 73 -10.06 -27.70 19.20
N ALA A 74 -9.79 -26.64 19.95
CA ALA A 74 -9.27 -26.75 21.31
C ALA A 74 -10.26 -27.45 22.27
N ALA A 75 -11.56 -27.12 22.18
CA ALA A 75 -12.59 -27.77 22.99
C ALA A 75 -12.74 -29.27 22.67
N LEU A 76 -12.64 -29.66 21.39
CA LEU A 76 -12.67 -31.07 20.98
C LEU A 76 -11.45 -31.84 21.49
N ILE A 77 -10.26 -31.25 21.40
CA ILE A 77 -9.03 -31.87 21.91
C ILE A 77 -9.11 -32.03 23.43
N LEU A 78 -9.58 -31.01 24.15
CA LEU A 78 -9.72 -31.06 25.61
C LEU A 78 -10.77 -32.08 26.03
N GLY A 79 -11.93 -32.12 25.36
CA GLY A 79 -12.99 -33.09 25.61
C GLY A 79 -12.55 -34.53 25.35
N TRP A 80 -11.80 -34.77 24.25
CA TRP A 80 -11.23 -36.08 23.95
C TRP A 80 -10.20 -36.49 25.02
N TRP A 81 -9.34 -35.58 25.47
CA TRP A 81 -8.33 -35.87 26.47
C TRP A 81 -8.91 -36.12 27.87
N LEU A 82 -9.99 -35.43 28.25
CA LEU A 82 -10.71 -35.72 29.50
C LEU A 82 -11.55 -37.01 29.39
N GLY A 83 -12.13 -37.30 28.23
CA GLY A 83 -12.90 -38.53 27.98
C GLY A 83 -12.03 -39.79 27.98
N ALA A 84 -10.82 -39.71 27.42
CA ALA A 84 -9.83 -40.80 27.45
C ALA A 84 -9.29 -41.09 28.86
N ARG A 85 -9.54 -40.19 29.83
CA ARG A 85 -9.11 -40.33 31.23
C ARG A 85 -10.22 -40.76 32.18
N GLN A 86 -11.44 -40.98 31.71
CA GLN A 86 -12.50 -41.55 32.54
C GLN A 86 -12.18 -43.04 32.76
N PRO A 87 -11.85 -43.48 33.99
CA PRO A 87 -11.77 -44.90 34.29
C PRO A 87 -13.17 -45.49 34.08
N ALA A 88 -13.25 -46.50 33.22
CA ALA A 88 -14.48 -47.24 33.01
C ALA A 88 -14.92 -47.87 34.34
N GLY A 89 -16.04 -47.39 34.87
CA GLY A 89 -16.79 -48.09 35.90
C GLY A 89 -16.97 -47.31 37.19
N LEU A 90 -18.14 -46.70 37.34
CA LEU A 90 -18.95 -46.88 38.54
C LEU A 90 -20.43 -46.93 38.13
N PRO A 91 -21.22 -47.87 38.67
CA PRO A 91 -22.61 -48.09 38.27
C PRO A 91 -23.53 -46.96 38.76
N GLN A 92 -24.54 -46.67 37.94
CA GLN A 92 -25.64 -45.78 38.28
C GLN A 92 -26.31 -46.18 39.60
N ALA A 93 -26.21 -45.32 40.60
CA ALA A 93 -27.22 -45.22 41.65
C ALA A 93 -28.24 -44.16 41.23
N GLN A 94 -29.38 -44.63 40.71
CA GLN A 94 -30.59 -43.82 40.62
C GLN A 94 -31.12 -43.58 42.03
N LEU A 95 -31.62 -42.38 42.33
CA LEU A 95 -32.64 -42.05 43.34
C LEU A 95 -32.97 -40.53 43.23
N PRO A 96 -34.14 -40.06 43.70
CA PRO A 96 -35.12 -39.44 42.83
C PRO A 96 -35.41 -37.96 43.15
N LEU A 97 -36.28 -37.39 42.30
CA LEU A 97 -36.96 -36.10 42.36
C LEU A 97 -37.07 -35.43 43.76
N SER A 98 -36.68 -34.16 43.82
CA SER A 98 -37.27 -33.12 44.68
C SER A 98 -36.95 -31.77 44.01
N ALA A 99 -37.86 -31.14 43.27
CA ALA A 99 -39.00 -30.36 43.74
C ALA A 99 -38.60 -29.22 44.69
N ALA A 100 -38.25 -28.06 44.11
CA ALA A 100 -38.39 -26.70 44.66
C ALA A 100 -38.19 -25.75 43.46
N SER A 101 -39.19 -25.14 42.83
CA SER A 101 -40.22 -24.19 43.28
C SER A 101 -39.67 -22.90 43.87
N ALA A 102 -40.01 -21.81 43.17
CA ALA A 102 -39.96 -20.39 43.54
C ALA A 102 -38.57 -19.72 43.52
N SER A 103 -38.39 -18.50 43.03
CA SER A 103 -39.36 -17.41 42.85
C SER A 103 -38.89 -16.42 41.78
N LEU A 104 -39.84 -15.89 41.02
CA LEU A 104 -39.71 -14.66 40.25
C LEU A 104 -39.47 -13.47 41.20
N ALA A 105 -38.62 -12.51 40.82
CA ALA A 105 -38.95 -11.08 40.85
C ALA A 105 -37.85 -10.20 40.21
N PRO A 106 -38.21 -9.02 39.67
CA PRO A 106 -37.45 -8.31 38.65
C PRO A 106 -36.74 -7.04 39.13
N ALA A 107 -36.04 -6.44 38.17
CA ALA A 107 -35.22 -5.24 38.18
C ALA A 107 -35.79 -3.97 38.85
N SER A 108 -34.88 -3.10 39.31
CA SER A 108 -35.04 -1.63 39.26
C SER A 108 -33.67 -0.95 39.15
N PRO A 109 -33.51 0.05 38.26
CA PRO A 109 -32.27 0.80 38.07
C PRO A 109 -32.21 2.07 38.92
N SER A 110 -31.01 2.38 39.43
CA SER A 110 -30.65 3.70 40.00
C SER A 110 -29.92 4.54 38.96
N PRO A 111 -30.31 5.82 38.78
CA PRO A 111 -29.31 6.85 38.52
C PRO A 111 -29.47 8.06 39.45
N SER A 112 -28.39 8.37 40.18
CA SER A 112 -28.25 9.59 40.97
C SER A 112 -26.92 10.27 40.63
N SER A 113 -26.96 11.44 39.99
CA SER A 113 -26.02 12.52 40.29
C SER A 113 -26.41 13.85 39.62
N PRO A 114 -26.28 14.99 40.32
CA PRO A 114 -26.81 16.28 39.89
C PRO A 114 -25.75 17.27 39.37
N ALA A 115 -26.29 18.33 38.75
CA ALA A 115 -25.83 19.72 38.78
C ALA A 115 -24.45 20.09 38.19
N SER A 116 -24.49 20.84 37.09
CA SER A 116 -23.61 22.00 36.90
C SER A 116 -24.38 23.06 36.11
N ALA A 117 -24.84 24.07 36.84
CA ALA A 117 -25.23 25.35 36.29
C ALA A 117 -23.96 26.20 36.17
N LEU A 118 -23.72 26.80 35.00
CA LEU A 118 -23.03 28.09 34.96
C LEU A 118 -23.72 28.99 33.94
N ARG A 119 -24.19 30.11 34.48
CA ARG A 119 -24.76 31.27 33.80
C ARG A 119 -23.73 31.91 32.89
N THR A 120 -24.16 32.40 31.73
CA THR A 120 -23.57 33.59 31.12
C THR A 120 -24.73 34.44 30.60
N THR A 121 -24.97 35.54 31.31
CA THR A 121 -25.67 36.73 30.82
C THR A 121 -24.81 37.33 29.69
N ASP A 122 -25.38 37.81 28.58
CA ASP A 122 -25.91 39.16 28.51
C ASP A 122 -26.62 39.46 27.17
N GLN A 123 -27.34 40.59 27.19
CA GLN A 123 -27.73 41.46 26.07
C GLN A 123 -29.11 41.33 25.37
N THR A 124 -30.04 42.09 25.96
CA THR A 124 -30.73 43.26 25.36
C THR A 124 -31.97 43.07 24.47
N ALA A 125 -33.10 43.45 25.10
CA ALA A 125 -34.41 43.94 24.62
C ALA A 125 -34.45 44.58 23.21
N SER A 126 -35.56 44.67 22.44
CA SER A 126 -37.00 44.81 22.73
C SER A 126 -37.81 44.73 21.39
N PRO A 127 -39.13 45.05 21.26
CA PRO A 127 -40.18 44.05 21.04
C PRO A 127 -41.02 44.28 19.75
N ALA A 128 -42.10 43.49 19.63
CA ALA A 128 -43.30 43.71 18.78
C ALA A 128 -43.33 43.10 17.36
N THR A 129 -43.70 41.81 17.30
CA THR A 129 -44.80 41.33 16.44
C THR A 129 -45.28 39.97 16.97
N ALA A 130 -46.01 40.00 18.08
CA ALA A 130 -46.77 38.86 18.57
C ALA A 130 -48.19 38.93 17.98
N ALA A 131 -48.36 38.45 16.74
CA ALA A 131 -49.69 38.17 16.15
C ALA A 131 -49.61 37.31 14.86
N ALA A 132 -48.83 36.22 14.85
CA ALA A 132 -48.91 35.21 13.78
C ALA A 132 -48.26 33.83 14.11
N ALA A 133 -47.79 33.59 15.33
CA ALA A 133 -46.86 32.48 15.58
C ALA A 133 -47.33 31.49 16.67
N GLN A 134 -48.60 31.08 16.67
CA GLN A 134 -49.11 30.07 17.62
C GLN A 134 -49.99 29.00 16.98
N ALA A 135 -49.67 28.56 15.76
CA ALA A 135 -50.31 27.38 15.15
C ALA A 135 -49.32 26.37 14.52
N GLU A 136 -48.01 26.47 14.78
CA GLU A 136 -47.01 25.72 14.01
C GLU A 136 -45.90 25.06 14.85
N THR A 137 -46.18 24.71 16.11
CA THR A 137 -45.18 24.12 17.03
C THR A 137 -45.28 22.60 17.22
N ALA A 138 -45.95 21.86 16.32
CA ALA A 138 -46.05 20.40 16.40
C ALA A 138 -45.50 19.60 15.19
N ALA A 139 -44.89 20.26 14.20
CA ALA A 139 -44.44 19.62 12.94
C ALA A 139 -42.95 19.72 12.52
N PRO A 140 -41.98 20.26 13.30
CA PRO A 140 -40.60 20.39 12.80
C PRO A 140 -39.80 19.08 12.76
N ASP A 141 -40.17 18.10 13.60
CA ASP A 141 -39.40 16.85 13.73
C ASP A 141 -39.58 15.90 12.54
N THR A 142 -40.75 15.91 11.90
CA THR A 142 -41.03 15.06 10.72
C THR A 142 -40.23 15.51 9.51
N ALA A 143 -40.14 16.83 9.27
CA ALA A 143 -39.36 17.41 8.17
C ALA A 143 -37.83 17.24 8.35
N ALA A 144 -37.35 17.13 9.60
CA ALA A 144 -35.95 16.80 9.88
C ALA A 144 -35.64 15.33 9.60
N VAL A 145 -36.54 14.41 10.01
CA VAL A 145 -36.41 12.97 9.75
C VAL A 145 -36.47 12.67 8.24
N GLU A 146 -37.34 13.33 7.50
CA GLU A 146 -37.47 13.15 6.05
C GLU A 146 -36.22 13.61 5.29
N ARG A 147 -35.64 14.76 5.69
CA ARG A 147 -34.33 15.21 5.17
C ARG A 147 -33.21 14.22 5.46
N LEU A 148 -33.21 13.62 6.65
CA LEU A 148 -32.22 12.61 6.99
C LEU A 148 -32.36 11.35 6.12
N ARG A 149 -33.59 10.86 5.91
CA ARG A 149 -33.86 9.72 5.02
C ARG A 149 -33.40 9.99 3.60
N HIS A 150 -33.76 11.15 3.04
CA HIS A 150 -33.31 11.55 1.70
C HIS A 150 -31.77 11.63 1.63
N SER A 151 -31.10 12.13 2.68
CA SER A 151 -29.64 12.21 2.69
C SER A 151 -28.97 10.83 2.67
N VAL A 152 -29.56 9.84 3.36
CA VAL A 152 -29.08 8.45 3.36
C VAL A 152 -29.27 7.81 1.99
N GLU A 153 -30.44 7.99 1.37
CA GLU A 153 -30.73 7.46 0.03
C GLU A 153 -29.75 7.99 -1.03
N VAL A 154 -29.42 9.29 -0.98
CA VAL A 154 -28.42 9.90 -1.86
C VAL A 154 -27.04 9.28 -1.64
N LEU A 155 -26.62 9.10 -0.38
CA LEU A 155 -25.31 8.53 -0.06
C LEU A 155 -25.20 7.08 -0.54
N GLU A 156 -26.25 6.29 -0.37
CA GLU A 156 -26.31 4.92 -0.88
C GLU A 156 -26.25 4.88 -2.42
N GLN A 157 -26.90 5.82 -3.10
CA GLN A 157 -26.86 5.91 -4.55
C GLN A 157 -25.45 6.26 -5.03
N GLU A 158 -24.75 7.18 -4.36
CA GLU A 158 -23.35 7.51 -4.66
C GLU A 158 -22.42 6.30 -4.46
N ASP A 159 -22.59 5.55 -3.38
CA ASP A 159 -21.75 4.39 -3.10
C ASP A 159 -21.98 3.27 -4.11
N ARG A 160 -23.23 3.01 -4.49
CA ARG A 160 -23.55 2.09 -5.60
C ARG A 160 -22.90 2.54 -6.91
N ALA A 161 -22.93 3.83 -7.22
CA ALA A 161 -22.29 4.37 -8.42
C ALA A 161 -20.76 4.22 -8.38
N ARG A 162 -20.12 4.48 -7.23
CA ARG A 162 -18.67 4.27 -7.04
C ARG A 162 -18.27 2.82 -7.21
N ASP A 163 -19.06 1.89 -6.68
CA ASP A 163 -18.77 0.46 -6.81
C ASP A 163 -19.00 -0.06 -8.22
N ALA A 164 -20.03 0.41 -8.91
CA ALA A 164 -20.23 0.16 -10.34
C ALA A 164 -19.04 0.67 -11.16
N ALA A 165 -18.53 1.87 -10.89
CA ALA A 165 -17.37 2.43 -11.58
C ALA A 165 -16.09 1.59 -11.33
N LYS A 166 -15.85 1.14 -10.09
CA LYS A 166 -14.73 0.23 -9.78
C LYS A 166 -14.87 -1.12 -10.49
N ALA A 167 -16.08 -1.66 -10.57
CA ALA A 167 -16.35 -2.92 -11.27
C ALA A 167 -16.07 -2.78 -12.78
N GLN A 168 -16.53 -1.69 -13.40
CA GLN A 168 -16.24 -1.38 -14.80
C GLN A 168 -14.73 -1.21 -15.04
N ALA A 169 -14.01 -0.53 -14.15
CA ALA A 169 -12.56 -0.39 -14.25
C ALA A 169 -11.84 -1.76 -14.19
N ARG A 170 -12.26 -2.65 -13.29
CA ARG A 170 -11.73 -4.04 -13.22
C ARG A 170 -12.00 -4.82 -14.50
N GLN A 171 -13.20 -4.67 -15.08
CA GLN A 171 -13.56 -5.32 -16.35
C GLN A 171 -12.70 -4.80 -17.51
N ARG A 172 -12.46 -3.49 -17.60
CA ARG A 172 -11.56 -2.91 -18.62
C ARG A 172 -10.14 -3.46 -18.51
N MET A 173 -9.58 -3.49 -17.31
CA MET A 173 -8.25 -4.07 -17.07
C MET A 173 -8.20 -5.56 -17.41
N ALA A 174 -9.28 -6.31 -17.16
CA ALA A 174 -9.37 -7.72 -17.54
C ALA A 174 -9.40 -7.91 -19.06
N GLN A 175 -10.17 -7.09 -19.79
CA GLN A 175 -10.22 -7.12 -21.25
C GLN A 175 -8.87 -6.74 -21.87
N GLU A 176 -8.17 -5.74 -21.33
CA GLU A 176 -6.83 -5.36 -21.79
C GLU A 176 -5.82 -6.49 -21.58
N ARG A 177 -5.89 -7.20 -20.44
CA ARG A 177 -5.04 -8.39 -20.20
C ARG A 177 -5.30 -9.50 -21.21
N LEU A 178 -6.55 -9.78 -21.53
CA LEU A 178 -6.90 -10.78 -22.54
C LEU A 178 -6.37 -10.37 -23.93
N ARG A 179 -6.51 -9.10 -24.32
CA ARG A 179 -5.94 -8.59 -25.58
C ARG A 179 -4.42 -8.70 -25.62
N ALA A 180 -3.74 -8.39 -24.51
CA ALA A 180 -2.29 -8.49 -24.42
C ALA A 180 -1.82 -9.95 -24.48
N GLU A 181 -2.54 -10.88 -23.86
CA GLU A 181 -2.25 -12.30 -23.94
C GLU A 181 -2.46 -12.85 -25.35
N GLU A 182 -3.55 -12.47 -26.02
CA GLU A 182 -3.79 -12.86 -27.41
C GLU A 182 -2.70 -12.31 -28.35
N ALA A 183 -2.28 -11.06 -28.15
CA ALA A 183 -1.17 -10.47 -28.90
C ALA A 183 0.13 -11.26 -28.71
N ARG A 184 0.46 -11.68 -27.48
CA ARG A 184 1.61 -12.56 -27.20
C ARG A 184 1.47 -13.92 -27.89
N ARG A 185 0.30 -14.55 -27.82
CA ARG A 185 0.07 -15.84 -28.50
C ARG A 185 0.25 -15.71 -30.02
N ARG A 186 -0.18 -14.59 -30.61
CA ARG A 186 0.04 -14.32 -32.06
C ARG A 186 1.52 -14.14 -32.38
N THR A 187 2.27 -13.40 -31.57
CA THR A 187 3.72 -13.25 -31.80
C THR A 187 4.46 -14.58 -31.66
N ASP A 188 4.09 -15.39 -30.67
CA ASP A 188 4.69 -16.70 -30.44
C ASP A 188 4.37 -17.67 -31.59
N ALA A 189 3.14 -17.64 -32.12
CA ALA A 189 2.75 -18.43 -33.28
C ALA A 189 3.50 -18.01 -34.56
N LEU A 190 3.69 -16.71 -34.79
CA LEU A 190 4.47 -16.20 -35.92
C LEU A 190 5.95 -16.58 -35.80
N ALA A 191 6.53 -16.51 -34.59
CA ALA A 191 7.89 -16.96 -34.35
C ALA A 191 8.06 -18.46 -34.60
N ALA A 192 7.11 -19.29 -34.12
CA ALA A 192 7.11 -20.73 -34.34
C ALA A 192 6.93 -21.11 -35.83
N ALA A 193 6.15 -20.34 -36.59
CA ALA A 193 6.00 -20.53 -38.04
C ALA A 193 7.29 -20.14 -38.79
N ALA A 194 7.95 -19.05 -38.39
CA ALA A 194 9.23 -18.65 -38.98
C ALA A 194 10.33 -19.70 -38.78
N SER A 195 10.39 -20.33 -37.59
CA SER A 195 11.33 -21.43 -37.31
C SER A 195 11.07 -22.71 -38.12
N GLN A 196 9.87 -22.88 -38.70
CA GLN A 196 9.51 -24.04 -39.51
C GLN A 196 9.69 -23.81 -41.01
N THR A 197 10.13 -22.63 -41.45
CA THR A 197 10.46 -22.40 -42.86
C THR A 197 11.73 -23.19 -43.18
N PRO A 198 11.66 -24.26 -44.00
CA PRO A 198 12.83 -25.06 -44.31
C PRO A 198 13.83 -24.18 -45.06
N ALA A 199 15.07 -24.16 -44.57
CA ALA A 199 16.18 -23.51 -45.23
C ALA A 199 16.26 -24.02 -46.68
N ALA A 200 15.99 -23.12 -47.64
CA ALA A 200 16.22 -23.39 -49.04
C ALA A 200 17.68 -23.88 -49.20
N ALA A 201 17.82 -25.05 -49.84
CA ALA A 201 19.08 -25.74 -50.00
C ALA A 201 20.20 -24.77 -50.46
N PRO A 202 21.40 -24.81 -49.84
CA PRO A 202 22.50 -23.96 -50.27
C PRO A 202 22.86 -24.30 -51.72
N ALA A 203 22.80 -23.28 -52.59
CA ALA A 203 23.34 -23.36 -53.94
C ALA A 203 24.84 -23.71 -53.86
N PRO A 204 25.37 -24.54 -54.79
CA PRO A 204 26.77 -24.96 -54.75
C PRO A 204 27.70 -23.77 -54.96
N ALA A 205 28.45 -23.43 -53.91
CA ALA A 205 29.47 -22.39 -53.95
C ALA A 205 30.73 -22.92 -54.66
N THR A 206 31.15 -22.21 -55.70
CA THR A 206 32.46 -22.28 -56.35
C THR A 206 33.60 -22.10 -55.34
N PRO A 207 34.75 -22.78 -55.51
CA PRO A 207 35.84 -22.78 -54.54
C PRO A 207 36.57 -21.42 -54.50
N PRO A 208 36.88 -20.87 -53.31
CA PRO A 208 37.75 -19.72 -53.19
C PRO A 208 39.23 -20.12 -53.30
N ALA A 209 40.00 -19.28 -53.98
CA ALA A 209 41.44 -19.36 -54.13
C ALA A 209 42.18 -19.29 -52.77
N PRO A 210 43.38 -19.89 -52.64
CA PRO A 210 44.13 -19.89 -51.40
C PRO A 210 44.75 -18.52 -51.15
N VAL A 211 44.24 -17.80 -50.14
CA VAL A 211 44.92 -16.63 -49.56
C VAL A 211 45.79 -17.13 -48.41
N ALA A 212 47.07 -16.76 -48.46
CA ALA A 212 48.09 -17.13 -47.50
C ALA A 212 47.66 -16.82 -46.06
N GLN A 213 47.75 -17.82 -45.19
CA GLN A 213 47.63 -17.68 -43.74
C GLN A 213 48.75 -16.77 -43.23
N ALA A 214 48.39 -15.54 -42.85
CA ALA A 214 49.21 -14.72 -41.99
C ALA A 214 49.16 -15.30 -40.56
N ALA A 215 50.33 -15.45 -39.96
CA ALA A 215 50.53 -15.97 -38.60
C ALA A 215 49.70 -15.22 -37.55
N PRO A 216 49.15 -15.91 -36.53
CA PRO A 216 48.47 -15.25 -35.43
C PRO A 216 49.49 -14.46 -34.59
N ALA A 217 49.30 -13.15 -34.52
CA ALA A 217 49.98 -12.30 -33.55
C ALA A 217 49.56 -12.70 -32.12
N PRO A 218 50.47 -12.67 -31.13
CA PRO A 218 50.14 -12.96 -29.75
C PRO A 218 49.18 -11.90 -29.22
N VAL A 219 47.95 -12.32 -28.92
CA VAL A 219 46.96 -11.48 -28.25
C VAL A 219 47.47 -11.25 -26.83
N LEU A 220 47.92 -10.03 -26.54
CA LEU A 220 48.13 -9.54 -25.19
C LEU A 220 46.87 -9.85 -24.38
N ALA A 221 47.03 -10.63 -23.31
CA ALA A 221 45.95 -11.03 -22.42
C ALA A 221 45.14 -9.79 -22.00
N ALA A 222 43.86 -9.78 -22.39
CA ALA A 222 42.92 -8.78 -21.91
C ALA A 222 42.92 -8.82 -20.37
N PRO A 223 42.94 -7.67 -19.69
CA PRO A 223 42.88 -7.64 -18.23
C PRO A 223 41.61 -8.36 -17.78
N ALA A 224 41.76 -9.27 -16.82
CA ALA A 224 40.66 -10.05 -16.26
C ALA A 224 39.49 -9.12 -15.91
N ALA A 225 38.31 -9.39 -16.48
CA ALA A 225 37.12 -8.61 -16.19
C ALA A 225 36.87 -8.63 -14.67
N PRO A 226 36.54 -7.47 -14.06
CA PRO A 226 36.26 -7.43 -12.63
C PRO A 226 35.10 -8.38 -12.30
N PRO A 227 35.11 -8.99 -11.10
CA PRO A 227 34.05 -9.89 -10.69
C PRO A 227 32.70 -9.18 -10.75
N THR A 228 31.69 -9.83 -11.32
CA THR A 228 30.33 -9.28 -11.41
C THR A 228 29.66 -9.30 -10.04
N VAL A 229 28.66 -8.45 -9.84
CA VAL A 229 27.93 -8.38 -8.57
C VAL A 229 27.31 -9.73 -8.19
N ASP A 230 26.91 -10.53 -9.19
CA ASP A 230 26.41 -11.88 -8.96
C ASP A 230 27.46 -12.84 -8.40
N GLN A 231 28.72 -12.70 -8.81
CA GLN A 231 29.82 -13.50 -8.26
C GLN A 231 30.16 -13.07 -6.83
N VAL A 232 30.14 -11.77 -6.55
CA VAL A 232 30.39 -11.21 -5.20
C VAL A 232 29.29 -11.64 -4.23
N CYS A 233 28.04 -11.65 -4.67
CA CYS A 233 26.89 -11.99 -3.82
C CYS A 233 26.53 -13.48 -3.83
N ALA A 234 27.23 -14.32 -4.62
CA ALA A 234 26.97 -15.76 -4.71
C ALA A 234 27.15 -16.51 -3.37
N GLY A 235 28.02 -16.01 -2.48
CA GLY A 235 28.27 -16.62 -1.17
C GLY A 235 27.13 -16.48 -0.15
N SER A 236 26.07 -15.73 -0.48
CA SER A 236 24.91 -15.59 0.40
C SER A 236 23.93 -16.76 0.22
N SER A 237 23.76 -17.58 1.25
CA SER A 237 22.97 -18.82 1.20
C SER A 237 21.46 -18.62 1.08
N ASN A 238 20.94 -17.41 1.32
CA ASN A 238 19.52 -17.11 1.23
C ASN A 238 19.23 -16.13 0.08
N VAL A 239 18.15 -16.39 -0.68
CA VAL A 239 17.72 -15.54 -1.79
C VAL A 239 17.52 -14.09 -1.35
N LEU A 240 16.98 -13.88 -0.14
CA LEU A 240 16.76 -12.56 0.43
C LEU A 240 18.07 -11.83 0.74
N THR A 241 19.04 -12.49 1.38
CA THR A 241 20.35 -11.87 1.66
C THR A 241 21.13 -11.61 0.37
N ARG A 242 20.93 -12.43 -0.67
CA ARG A 242 21.49 -12.19 -2.00
C ARG A 242 20.96 -10.91 -2.63
N ASP A 243 19.67 -10.66 -2.54
CA ASP A 243 19.09 -9.42 -3.08
C ASP A 243 19.51 -8.19 -2.27
N PHE A 244 19.61 -8.28 -0.95
CA PHE A 244 20.18 -7.18 -0.14
C PHE A 244 21.65 -6.90 -0.48
N CYS A 245 22.45 -7.95 -0.70
CA CYS A 245 23.83 -7.81 -1.16
C CYS A 245 23.90 -7.11 -2.51
N ARG A 246 23.10 -7.55 -3.49
CA ARG A 246 23.03 -6.93 -4.82
C ARG A 246 22.67 -5.45 -4.74
N ILE A 247 21.67 -5.08 -3.94
CA ILE A 247 21.28 -3.66 -3.74
C ILE A 247 22.43 -2.85 -3.14
N GLY A 248 23.18 -3.41 -2.19
CA GLY A 248 24.34 -2.77 -1.59
C GLY A 248 25.48 -2.55 -2.57
N GLU A 249 25.86 -3.59 -3.32
CA GLU A 249 26.94 -3.54 -4.30
C GLU A 249 26.59 -2.65 -5.50
N CYS A 250 25.34 -2.66 -5.97
CA CYS A 250 24.89 -1.81 -7.07
C CYS A 250 24.91 -0.30 -6.76
N ARG A 251 25.10 0.10 -5.49
CA ARG A 251 25.32 1.51 -5.13
C ARG A 251 26.77 1.96 -5.31
N LYS A 252 27.72 1.04 -5.46
CA LYS A 252 29.14 1.38 -5.64
C LYS A 252 29.40 1.75 -7.11
N ALA A 253 30.20 2.79 -7.33
CA ALA A 253 30.52 3.28 -8.68
C ALA A 253 31.23 2.24 -9.55
N SER A 254 31.96 1.31 -8.94
CA SER A 254 32.64 0.19 -9.63
C SER A 254 31.67 -0.75 -10.35
N TYR A 255 30.42 -0.84 -9.90
CA TYR A 255 29.40 -1.72 -10.49
C TYR A 255 28.31 -0.95 -11.25
N ALA A 256 28.55 0.32 -11.57
CA ALA A 256 27.57 1.16 -12.27
C ALA A 256 27.15 0.58 -13.64
N ASN A 257 28.06 -0.15 -14.29
CA ASN A 257 27.86 -0.77 -15.60
C ASN A 257 27.56 -2.28 -15.50
N ASP A 258 27.39 -2.84 -14.31
CA ASP A 258 27.02 -4.25 -14.15
C ASP A 258 25.58 -4.47 -14.67
N PRO A 259 25.32 -5.50 -15.50
CA PRO A 259 24.01 -5.72 -16.11
C PRO A 259 22.89 -5.91 -15.08
N VAL A 260 23.19 -6.48 -13.90
CA VAL A 260 22.21 -6.65 -12.82
C VAL A 260 21.82 -5.27 -12.27
N CYS A 261 22.80 -4.41 -12.04
CA CYS A 261 22.60 -3.08 -11.48
C CYS A 261 21.87 -2.14 -12.45
N VAL A 262 22.20 -2.22 -13.75
CA VAL A 262 21.48 -1.49 -14.79
C VAL A 262 20.00 -1.89 -14.82
N ARG A 263 19.71 -3.20 -14.77
CA ARG A 263 18.32 -3.69 -14.76
C ARG A 263 17.55 -3.25 -13.52
N PHE A 264 18.19 -3.24 -12.35
CA PHE A 264 17.58 -2.73 -11.12
C PHE A 264 17.26 -1.22 -11.22
N ARG A 265 18.16 -0.41 -11.78
CA ARG A 265 17.89 1.02 -11.98
C ARG A 265 16.73 1.27 -12.94
N GLN A 266 16.66 0.52 -14.05
CA GLN A 266 15.55 0.62 -15.00
C GLN A 266 14.20 0.30 -14.32
N MET A 267 14.14 -0.80 -13.55
CA MET A 267 12.96 -1.17 -12.77
C MET A 267 12.54 -0.10 -11.75
N ASP A 268 13.51 0.52 -11.06
CA ASP A 268 13.23 1.59 -10.10
C ASP A 268 12.75 2.87 -10.78
N GLU A 269 13.30 3.21 -11.95
CA GLU A 269 12.84 4.34 -12.77
C GLU A 269 11.43 4.12 -13.30
N GLU A 270 11.10 2.92 -13.77
CA GLU A 270 9.74 2.55 -14.17
C GLU A 270 8.76 2.68 -13.01
N ARG A 271 9.13 2.23 -11.80
CA ARG A 271 8.29 2.41 -10.61
C ARG A 271 8.10 3.87 -10.24
N ARG A 272 9.14 4.70 -10.36
CA ARG A 272 9.03 6.14 -10.12
C ARG A 272 8.10 6.80 -11.12
N ARG A 273 8.27 6.52 -12.41
CA ARG A 273 7.36 7.01 -13.47
C ARG A 273 5.93 6.55 -13.21
N ALA A 274 5.72 5.27 -12.89
CA ALA A 274 4.39 4.74 -12.58
C ALA A 274 3.75 5.36 -11.31
N ALA A 275 4.57 5.82 -10.36
CA ALA A 275 4.10 6.52 -9.17
C ALA A 275 3.73 7.99 -9.46
N GLU A 276 4.38 8.63 -10.43
CA GLU A 276 4.05 9.99 -10.90
C GLU A 276 2.71 10.02 -11.67
N TYR A 277 2.36 8.92 -12.34
CA TYR A 277 1.09 8.79 -13.09
C TYR A 277 -0.12 8.33 -12.24
N ARG A 278 0.03 8.15 -10.91
CA ARG A 278 -1.06 7.78 -10.00
C ARG A 278 -1.49 8.93 -9.11
#